data_AF-A0A355UGI0-F1
#
_entry.id   AF-A0A355UGI0-F1
#
_cell.length_a   1.000
_cell.length_b   1.000
_cell.length_c   1.000
_cell.angle_alpha   90.00
_cell.angle_beta   90.00
_cell.angle_gamma   90.00
#
_symmetry.space_group_name_H-M   'P 1'
#
loop_
_entity.id
_entity.type
_entity.pdbx_description
1 polymer ?
#
loop_
_entity_poly.entity_id
_entity_poly.type
_entity_poly.pdbx_seq_one_letter_code
_entity_poly.pdbx_strand_id
1 'polypeptide(L)' 'DSDKSSFTVPKGSISVNGVSLTVVDSEKGMFSVSIIPFTQKVTNFHNFKVGTIVNIEFDVFGKYVQRLLEQYLGEKKND' A
#
# COMPACT_ATOMS: atom_id res chain seq x y z
N ASP A 1 1.96 19.92 9.60
CA ASP A 1 1.75 18.84 8.61
C ASP A 1 2.08 17.45 9.16
N SER A 2 1.35 17.02 10.19
CA SER A 2 1.67 15.82 10.99
C SER A 2 0.71 14.64 10.83
N ASP A 3 -0.16 14.61 9.82
CA ASP A 3 -1.13 13.53 9.62
C ASP A 3 -1.00 12.87 8.24
N LYS A 4 -0.03 11.97 8.11
CA LYS A 4 -0.09 10.94 7.07
C LYS A 4 0.11 9.60 7.75
N SER A 5 -1.01 8.98 8.11
CA SER A 5 -1.07 7.55 8.38
C SER A 5 -0.39 6.81 7.22
N SER A 6 0.47 5.83 7.54
CA SER A 6 0.99 4.95 6.49
C SER A 6 -0.19 4.22 5.85
N PHE A 7 -0.39 4.42 4.55
CA PHE A 7 -1.43 3.75 3.75
C PHE A 7 -1.12 2.26 3.51
N THR A 8 0.04 1.81 3.98
CA THR A 8 0.54 0.45 3.90
C THR A 8 0.75 -0.11 5.31
N VAL A 9 0.50 -1.40 5.46
CA VAL A 9 0.86 -2.16 6.65
C VAL A 9 1.90 -3.22 6.27
N PRO A 10 2.88 -3.53 7.13
CA PRO A 10 3.79 -4.66 6.90
C PRO A 10 2.97 -5.93 6.64
N LYS A 11 3.39 -6.74 5.67
CA LYS A 11 2.68 -7.93 5.16
C LYS A 11 1.33 -7.65 4.48
N GLY A 12 0.95 -6.39 4.29
CA GLY A 12 -0.18 -5.99 3.48
C GLY A 12 0.10 -6.13 1.97
N SER A 13 -0.95 -5.98 1.18
CA SER A 13 -0.89 -5.98 -0.28
C SER A 13 -0.73 -4.57 -0.83
N ILE A 14 0.02 -4.43 -1.91
CA ILE A 14 0.11 -3.20 -2.70
C ILE A 14 0.29 -3.55 -4.17
N SER A 15 -0.30 -2.74 -5.07
CA SER A 15 -0.05 -2.88 -6.50
C SER A 15 0.85 -1.75 -7.01
N VAL A 16 1.86 -2.14 -7.80
CA VAL A 16 2.78 -1.20 -8.47
C VAL A 16 2.70 -1.47 -9.97
N ASN A 17 2.24 -0.48 -10.74
CA ASN A 17 1.92 -0.65 -12.17
C ASN A 17 1.03 -1.89 -12.45
N GLY A 18 0.06 -2.15 -11.56
CA GLY A 18 -0.85 -3.30 -11.65
C GLY A 18 -0.26 -4.64 -11.20
N VAL A 19 1.02 -4.70 -10.82
CA VAL A 19 1.65 -5.92 -10.27
C VAL A 19 1.37 -5.99 -8.78
N SER A 20 0.64 -7.03 -8.36
CA SER A 20 0.36 -7.30 -6.94
C SER A 20 1.62 -7.77 -6.22
N LEU A 21 1.93 -7.14 -5.09
CA LEU A 21 3.12 -7.36 -4.29
C LEU A 21 2.80 -7.33 -2.80
N THR A 22 3.66 -7.99 -2.01
CA THR A 22 3.59 -7.97 -0.55
C THR A 22 4.55 -6.93 0.01
N VAL A 23 4.04 -6.04 0.86
CA VAL A 23 4.83 -5.05 1.60
C VAL A 23 5.72 -5.77 2.61
N VAL A 24 7.02 -5.57 2.50
CA VAL A 24 8.02 -6.07 3.46
C VAL A 24 8.10 -5.14 4.66
N ASP A 25 8.21 -3.84 4.38
CA ASP A 25 8.31 -2.79 5.40
C ASP A 25 7.51 -1.55 4.98
N SER A 26 7.01 -0.83 5.97
CA SER A 26 6.13 0.33 5.82
C SER A 26 6.63 1.47 6.71
N GLU A 27 7.03 2.56 6.07
CA GLU A 27 7.55 3.77 6.71
C GLU A 27 6.70 4.98 6.34
N LYS A 28 7.00 6.14 6.92
CA LYS A 28 6.27 7.37 6.63
C LYS A 28 6.56 7.85 5.20
N GLY A 29 5.60 7.65 4.31
CA GLY A 29 5.71 8.06 2.89
C GLY A 29 6.57 7.13 2.04
N MET A 30 7.00 5.98 2.57
CA MET A 30 7.85 5.01 1.90
C MET A 30 7.41 3.59 2.24
N PHE A 31 7.66 2.65 1.33
CA PHE A 31 7.42 1.23 1.56
C PHE A 31 8.46 0.42 0.79
N SER A 32 8.70 -0.81 1.24
CA SER A 32 9.61 -1.74 0.59
C SER A 32 8.88 -3.01 0.18
N VAL A 33 9.29 -3.58 -0.97
CA VAL A 33 8.77 -4.84 -1.52
C VAL A 33 9.94 -5.70 -1.98
N SER A 34 9.79 -7.02 -1.90
CA SER A 34 10.74 -7.96 -2.48
C SER A 34 10.24 -8.44 -3.83
N ILE A 35 11.07 -8.29 -4.86
CA ILE A 35 10.75 -8.74 -6.23
C ILE A 35 11.49 -10.04 -6.50
N ILE A 36 10.74 -11.11 -6.77
CA ILE A 36 11.32 -12.40 -7.16
C ILE A 36 11.75 -12.39 -8.63
N PRO A 37 12.71 -13.24 -9.05
CA PRO A 37 13.23 -13.24 -10.42
C PRO A 37 12.17 -13.42 -11.50
N PHE A 38 11.14 -14.24 -11.25
CA PHE A 38 10.03 -14.42 -12.18
C PHE A 38 9.29 -13.10 -12.43
N THR A 39 8.86 -12.41 -11.37
CA THR A 39 8.18 -11.10 -11.46
C THR A 39 9.06 -10.08 -12.17
N GLN A 40 10.35 -10.00 -11.84
CA GLN A 40 11.27 -9.09 -12.52
C GLN A 40 11.34 -9.36 -14.03
N LYS A 41 11.39 -10.63 -14.42
CA LYS A 41 11.52 -11.07 -15.82
C LYS A 41 10.26 -10.85 -16.66
N VAL A 42 9.07 -11.06 -16.09
CA VAL A 42 7.80 -11.06 -16.85
C VAL A 42 6.98 -9.77 -16.72
N THR A 43 7.41 -8.83 -15.89
CA THR A 43 6.76 -7.51 -15.71
C THR A 43 7.70 -6.39 -16.10
N ASN A 44 7.25 -5.12 -16.09
CA ASN A 44 8.10 -3.97 -16.43
C ASN A 44 9.17 -3.61 -15.38
N PHE A 45 9.26 -4.37 -14.29
CA PHE A 45 10.22 -4.13 -13.20
C PHE A 45 11.69 -4.20 -13.62
N HIS A 46 12.03 -4.97 -14.66
CA HIS A 46 13.40 -5.01 -15.20
C HIS A 46 13.87 -3.66 -15.78
N ASN A 47 12.96 -2.71 -16.04
CA ASN A 47 13.28 -1.38 -16.56
C ASN A 47 13.35 -0.30 -15.48
N PHE A 48 13.06 -0.64 -14.21
CA PHE A 48 13.02 0.34 -13.14
C PHE A 48 14.42 0.81 -12.77
N LYS A 49 14.51 2.11 -12.49
CA LYS A 49 15.72 2.78 -12.00
C LYS A 49 15.29 3.80 -10.96
N VAL A 50 16.25 4.24 -10.15
CA VAL A 50 15.96 5.29 -9.15
C VAL A 50 15.37 6.50 -9.86
N GLY A 51 14.23 6.99 -9.36
CA GLY A 51 13.47 8.08 -9.98
C GLY A 51 12.40 7.65 -11.00
N THR A 52 12.26 6.35 -11.31
CA THR A 52 11.14 5.86 -12.13
C THR A 52 9.81 6.19 -11.45
N ILE A 53 8.94 6.90 -12.18
CA ILE A 53 7.56 7.16 -11.75
C ILE A 53 6.73 5.91 -12.02
N VAL A 54 5.92 5.51 -11.03
CA VAL A 54 5.06 4.32 -11.09
C VAL A 54 3.66 4.65 -10.60
N ASN A 55 2.68 3.89 -11.06
CA ASN A 55 1.32 3.93 -10.53
C ASN A 55 1.25 3.06 -9.28
N ILE A 56 0.65 3.60 -8.21
CA ILE A 56 0.46 2.91 -6.93
C ILE A 56 -1.03 2.77 -6.65
N GLU A 57 -1.46 1.56 -6.33
CA GLU A 57 -2.80 1.29 -5.83
C GLU A 57 -2.69 0.62 -4.46
N PHE A 58 -3.30 1.26 -3.45
CA PHE A 58 -3.38 0.72 -2.09
C PHE A 58 -4.53 -0.27 -1.97
N ASP A 59 -4.39 -1.22 -1.05
CA ASP A 59 -5.42 -2.20 -0.76
C ASP A 59 -6.75 -1.53 -0.41
N VAL A 60 -7.79 -1.91 -1.16
CA VAL A 60 -9.15 -1.42 -0.97
C VAL A 60 -9.73 -1.93 0.36
N PHE A 61 -9.28 -3.10 0.84
CA PHE A 61 -9.71 -3.65 2.11
C PHE A 61 -9.45 -2.70 3.28
N GLY A 62 -8.25 -2.09 3.34
CA GLY A 62 -7.92 -1.11 4.37
C GLY A 62 -8.86 0.09 4.37
N LYS A 63 -9.28 0.57 3.19
CA LYS A 63 -10.24 1.68 3.05
C LYS A 63 -11.64 1.28 3.56
N TYR A 64 -12.08 0.05 3.28
CA TYR A 64 -13.34 -0.45 3.82
C TYR A 64 -13.30 -0.61 5.34
N VAL A 65 -12.23 -1.17 5.90
CA VAL A 65 -12.06 -1.29 7.35
C VAL A 65 -12.06 0.08 8.01
N GLN A 66 -11.33 1.05 7.46
CA GLN A 66 -11.34 2.42 7.97
C GLN A 66 -12.75 3.01 7.98
N ARG A 67 -13.49 2.90 6.88
CA ARG A 67 -14.87 3.41 6.77
C ARG A 67 -15.82 2.74 7.77
N LEU A 68 -15.69 1.43 7.98
CA LEU A 68 -16.49 0.70 8.96
C LEU A 68 -16.15 1.12 10.40
N LEU A 69 -14.87 1.29 10.72
CA LEU A 69 -14.43 1.75 12.04
C LEU A 69 -14.89 3.18 12.33
N GLU A 70 -14.83 4.07 11.34
CA GLU A 70 -15.35 5.45 11.46
C GLU A 70 -16.86 5.46 11.76
N GLN A 71 -17.64 4.57 11.13
CA GLN A 71 -19.06 4.41 11.43
C GLN A 71 -19.28 3.90 12.86
N TYR A 72 -18.62 2.81 13.25
CA TYR A 72 -18.76 2.22 14.59
C TYR A 72 -18.33 3.16 15.72
N LEU A 73 -17.22 3.90 15.52
CA LEU A 73 -16.70 4.84 16.51
C LEU A 73 -17.47 6.17 16.49
N GLY A 74 -18.04 6.55 15.35
CA GLY A 74 -18.91 7.70 15.20
C GLY A 74 -20.26 7.51 15.90
N GLU A 75 -20.81 6.30 15.89
CA GLU A 75 -22.04 5.96 16.63
C GLU A 75 -21.85 6.03 18.15
N LYS A 76 -20.67 5.65 18.68
CA LYS A 76 -20.34 5.73 20.11
C LYS A 76 -20.16 7.14 20.68
N LYS A 77 -20.13 8.19 19.86
CA LYS A 77 -20.05 9.59 20.33
C LYS A 77 -21.42 10.24 20.57
N ASN A 78 -22.51 9.58 20.15
CA ASN A 78 -23.88 10.10 20.23
C ASN A 78 -24.73 9.41 21.32
N ASP A 79 -24.15 8.51 22.11
CA ASP A 79 -24.67 7.98 23.39
C ASP A 79 -23.82 8.50 24.55
#